data_AF-A0A4R4BL99-F1
#
_entry.id   AF-A0A4R4BL99-F1
#
_cell.length_a   1.000
_cell.length_b   1.000
_cell.length_c   1.000
_cell.angle_alpha   90.00
_cell.angle_beta   90.00
_cell.angle_gamma   90.00
#
_symmetry.space_group_name_H-M   'P 1'
#
loop_
_entity.id
_entity.type
_entity.pdbx_description
1 polymer ?
#
loop_
_entity_poly.entity_id
_entity_poly.type
_entity_poly.pdbx_seq_one_letter_code
_entity_poly.pdbx_strand_id
1 'polypeptide(L)' 'MEEKVEELIDIYKQQIYSLCYKLAKTKEDAEDIFQET' A
#
# COMPACT_ATOMS: atom_id res chain seq x y z
N MET A 1 6.64 13.51 -14.41
CA MET A 1 5.32 13.38 -13.74
C MET A 1 5.24 12.02 -13.07
N GLU A 2 5.62 10.95 -13.77
CA GLU A 2 5.83 9.61 -13.21
C GLU A 2 6.82 9.58 -12.04
N GLU A 3 8.01 10.20 -12.16
CA GLU A 3 8.99 10.23 -11.06
C GLU A 3 8.45 10.79 -9.73
N LYS A 4 7.60 11.84 -9.81
CA LYS A 4 7.00 12.43 -8.59
C LYS A 4 5.97 11.52 -7.95
N VAL A 5 5.28 10.71 -8.76
CA VAL A 5 4.30 9.73 -8.28
C VAL A 5 5.03 8.55 -7.64
N GLU A 6 6.12 8.08 -8.23
CA GLU A 6 6.97 7.02 -7.65
C GLU A 6 7.57 7.44 -6.31
N GLU A 7 8.09 8.67 -6.20
CA GLU A 7 8.57 9.22 -4.92
C GLU A 7 7.46 9.27 -3.85
N LEU A 8 6.24 9.67 -4.25
CA LEU A 8 5.07 9.67 -3.37
C LEU A 8 4.73 8.24 -2.90
N ILE A 9 4.72 7.26 -3.81
CA ILE A 9 4.48 5.86 -3.47
C ILE A 9 5.54 5.36 -2.49
N ASP A 10 6.82 5.67 -2.71
CA ASP A 10 7.90 5.22 -1.84
C ASP A 10 7.81 5.80 -0.42
N ILE A 11 7.35 7.04 -0.28
CA ILE A 11 7.13 7.68 1.02
C ILE A 11 5.99 7.01 1.79
N TYR A 12 4.89 6.67 1.10
CA TYR A 12 3.64 6.26 1.76
C TYR A 12 3.38 4.75 1.76
N LYS A 13 4.06 3.94 0.94
CA LYS A 13 3.78 2.50 0.76
C LYS A 13 3.70 1.71 2.07
N GLN A 14 4.60 1.98 3.02
CA GLN A 14 4.60 1.28 4.31
C GLN A 14 3.38 1.65 5.18
N GLN A 15 2.96 2.91 5.15
CA GLN A 15 1.82 3.39 5.92
C GLN A 15 0.50 2.86 5.33
N ILE A 16 0.39 2.88 3.99
CA ILE A 16 -0.76 2.31 3.27
C ILE A 16 -0.83 0.81 3.54
N TYR A 17 0.27 0.07 3.40
CA TYR A 17 0.29 -1.37 3.71
C TYR A 17 -0.10 -1.66 5.17
N SER A 18 0.40 -0.86 6.13
CA SER A 18 0.00 -1.00 7.54
C SER A 18 -1.49 -0.80 7.76
N LEU A 19 -2.12 0.11 7.01
CA LEU A 19 -3.58 0.31 7.04
C LEU A 19 -4.31 -0.87 6.39
N CYS A 20 -3.85 -1.36 5.23
CA CYS A 20 -4.40 -2.56 4.59
C CYS A 20 -4.37 -3.75 5.54
N TYR A 21 -3.25 -3.96 6.24
CA TYR A 21 -3.10 -5.05 7.22
C TYR A 21 -4.03 -4.94 8.43
N LYS A 22 -4.38 -3.72 8.85
CA LYS A 22 -5.35 -3.50 9.94
C LYS A 22 -6.80 -3.77 9.51
N LEU A 23 -7.09 -3.61 8.22
CA LEU A 23 -8.43 -3.80 7.65
C LEU A 23 -8.65 -5.23 7.18
N ALA A 24 -7.59 -5.90 6.74
CA ALA A 24 -7.59 -7.25 6.23
C ALA A 24 -7.69 -8.31 7.35
N LYS A 25 -8.28 -9.47 7.03
CA LYS A 25 -8.34 -10.62 7.94
C LYS A 25 -7.09 -11.48 7.87
N THR A 26 -6.38 -11.42 6.75
CA THR A 26 -5.16 -12.20 6.49
C THR A 26 -4.08 -11.33 5.83
N LYS A 27 -2.86 -11.86 5.79
CA LYS A 27 -1.73 -11.21 5.11
C LYS A 27 -1.94 -11.13 3.59
N GLU A 28 -2.49 -12.19 2.98
CA GLU A 28 -2.80 -12.24 1.54
C GLU A 28 -3.84 -11.17 1.17
N ASP A 29 -4.94 -11.07 1.93
CA ASP A 29 -5.95 -10.03 1.69
C ASP A 29 -5.35 -8.61 1.80
N ALA A 30 -4.39 -8.40 2.71
CA ALA A 30 -3.72 -7.11 2.86
C ALA A 30 -2.80 -6.79 1.67
N GLU A 31 -2.14 -7.79 1.09
CA GLU A 31 -1.30 -7.66 -0.11
C GLU A 31 -2.17 -7.36 -1.33
N ASP A 32 -3.30 -8.04 -1.50
CA ASP A 32 -4.23 -7.79 -2.60
C ASP A 32 -4.79 -6.35 -2.56
N ILE A 33 -5.28 -5.90 -1.40
CA ILE A 33 -5.80 -4.52 -1.23
C ILE A 33 -4.70 -3.48 -1.50
N PHE A 34 -3.47 -3.73 -1.05
CA PHE A 34 -2.36 -2.82 -1.27
C PHE A 34 -1.94 -2.73 -2.74
N GLN A 35 -1.98 -3.82 -3.50
CA GLN A 35 -1.63 -3.82 -4.93
C GLN A 35 -2.72 -3.14 -5.80
N GLU A 36 -3.98 -3.18 -5.38
CA GLU A 36 -5.07 -2.47 -6.06
C GLU A 36 -5.10 -0.95 -5.77
N THR A 37 -4.43 -0.51 -4.70
CA THR A 37 -4.38 0.90 -4.26
C THR A 37 -3.24 1.67 -4.93
#